data_AF-A0A084SHF3-F1
#
_entry.id   AF-A0A084SHF3-F1
#
_cell.length_a   1.000
_cell.length_b   1.000
_cell.length_c   1.000
_cell.angle_alpha   90.00
_cell.angle_beta   90.00
_cell.angle_gamma   90.00
#
_symmetry.space_group_name_H-M   'P 1'
#
loop_
_entity.id
_entity.type
_entity.pdbx_description
1 polymer ?
#
loop_
_entity_poly.entity_id
_entity_poly.type
_entity_poly.pdbx_seq_one_letter_code
_entity_poly.pdbx_strand_id
1 'polypeptide(L)'
;MVIDLNKPLRPQAVAAVDARDSNHHLDENDEPKGSGFRPAVLDEFDVGTSVNYANRYSDVAYWRIRGREQQLMDSLGGAWSDTREPYRTENAQRGVAKDNPLGRLFHDAASKKWGPLHPYTGD
;
A
#
# COMPACT_ATOMS: atom_id res chain seq x y z
N MET A 1 -6.02 -6.27 15.71
CA MET A 1 -6.49 -5.13 16.52
C MET A 1 -7.93 -4.81 16.13
N VAL A 2 -8.81 -4.52 17.10
CA VAL A 2 -10.17 -4.01 16.82
C VAL A 2 -10.14 -2.49 17.00
N ILE A 3 -10.64 -1.73 16.01
CA ILE A 3 -10.71 -0.26 16.08
C ILE A 3 -11.95 0.14 16.89
N ASP A 4 -11.75 0.91 17.95
CA ASP A 4 -12.79 1.49 18.78
C ASP A 4 -13.11 2.92 18.29
N LEU A 5 -14.27 3.07 17.65
CA LEU A 5 -14.73 4.35 17.11
C LEU A 5 -15.09 5.39 18.18
N ASN A 6 -15.21 4.98 19.45
CA ASN A 6 -15.46 5.90 20.58
C ASN A 6 -14.16 6.48 21.16
N LYS A 7 -12.99 6.07 20.64
CA LYS A 7 -11.68 6.55 21.07
C LYS A 7 -11.01 7.34 19.94
N PRO A 8 -10.07 8.24 20.26
CA PRO A 8 -9.28 8.92 19.24
C PRO A 8 -8.57 7.92 18.30
N LEU A 9 -8.63 8.16 16.99
CA LEU A 9 -8.07 7.24 15.99
C LEU A 9 -6.53 7.24 15.98
N ARG A 10 -5.89 8.39 16.22
CA ARG A 10 -4.42 8.52 16.11
C ARG A 10 -3.64 7.60 17.07
N PRO A 11 -3.96 7.52 18.37
CA PRO A 11 -3.30 6.56 19.27
C PRO A 11 -3.50 5.09 18.84
N GLN A 12 -4.67 4.76 18.29
CA GLN A 12 -4.95 3.41 17.79
C GLN A 12 -4.14 3.10 16.52
N ALA A 13 -3.96 4.09 15.64
CA ALA A 13 -3.14 3.96 14.44
C ALA A 13 -1.65 3.79 14.78
N VAL A 14 -1.14 4.54 15.77
CA VAL A 14 0.23 4.35 16.31
C VAL A 14 0.40 2.94 16.88
N ALA A 15 -0.54 2.48 17.70
CA ALA A 15 -0.49 1.12 18.24
C ALA A 15 -0.53 0.03 17.15
N ALA A 16 -1.23 0.28 16.03
CA ALA A 16 -1.23 -0.64 14.88
C ALA A 16 0.14 -0.68 14.18
N VAL A 17 0.81 0.46 14.05
CA VAL A 17 2.17 0.56 13.49
C VAL A 17 3.16 -0.17 14.40
N ASP A 18 3.12 0.09 15.72
CA ASP A 18 3.99 -0.56 16.70
C ASP A 18 3.80 -2.08 16.69
N ALA A 19 2.54 -2.55 16.62
CA ALA A 19 2.21 -3.97 16.54
C ALA A 19 2.64 -4.62 15.21
N ARG A 20 2.65 -3.86 14.10
CA ARG A 20 3.23 -4.34 12.84
C ARG A 20 4.74 -4.47 13.02
N ASP A 21 5.42 -3.43 13.48
CA ASP A 21 6.88 -3.38 13.65
C ASP A 21 7.38 -4.52 14.55
N SER A 22 6.66 -4.79 15.65
CA SER A 22 6.99 -5.91 16.55
C SER A 22 6.83 -7.30 15.92
N ASN A 23 5.92 -7.45 14.95
CA ASN A 23 5.62 -8.73 14.29
C ASN A 23 6.37 -8.91 12.95
N HIS A 24 6.80 -7.82 12.31
CA HIS A 24 7.48 -7.80 11.01
C HIS A 24 8.91 -8.39 11.06
N HIS A 25 9.40 -8.74 12.25
CA HIS A 25 10.72 -9.34 12.46
C HIS A 25 10.66 -10.81 12.92
N LEU A 26 9.48 -11.46 12.85
CA LEU A 26 9.27 -12.75 13.50
C LEU A 26 9.16 -13.98 12.57
N ASP A 27 8.88 -13.88 11.25
CA ASP A 27 8.61 -15.13 10.49
C ASP A 27 8.95 -15.27 8.99
N GLU A 28 9.73 -14.42 8.34
CA GLU A 28 10.12 -14.67 6.93
C GLU A 28 11.66 -14.76 6.73
N ASN A 29 12.11 -15.85 6.10
CA ASN A 29 13.51 -16.30 5.95
C ASN A 29 14.47 -15.25 5.35
N ASP A 30 15.77 -15.36 5.66
CA ASP A 30 16.94 -14.64 5.08
C ASP A 30 16.78 -13.13 4.80
N GLU A 31 15.77 -12.48 5.37
CA GLU A 31 15.71 -11.04 5.50
C GLU A 31 17.01 -10.55 6.16
N PRO A 32 17.72 -9.56 5.59
CA PRO A 32 18.98 -9.10 6.14
C PRO A 32 18.77 -8.69 7.60
N LYS A 33 19.40 -9.40 8.53
CA LYS A 33 19.38 -9.10 9.98
C LYS A 33 20.01 -7.74 10.35
N GLY A 34 20.50 -7.00 9.35
CA GLY A 34 21.05 -5.66 9.48
C GLY A 34 19.95 -4.61 9.38
N SER A 35 20.14 -3.51 10.11
CA SER A 35 19.22 -2.36 10.30
C SER A 35 18.87 -1.55 9.03
N GLY A 36 18.58 -2.19 7.90
CA GLY A 36 18.28 -1.54 6.63
C GLY A 36 16.87 -0.96 6.55
N PHE A 37 15.90 -1.62 7.18
CA PHE A 37 14.53 -1.12 7.25
C PHE A 37 14.39 -0.16 8.43
N ARG A 38 13.93 1.06 8.13
CA ARG A 38 13.60 2.04 9.16
C ARG A 38 12.36 1.56 9.92
N PRO A 39 12.19 1.98 11.19
CA PRO A 39 10.96 1.71 11.93
C PRO A 39 9.74 2.06 11.09
N ALA A 40 8.71 1.23 11.15
CA ALA A 40 7.44 1.56 10.52
C ALA A 40 6.94 2.92 11.05
N VAL A 41 6.49 3.78 10.14
CA VAL A 41 5.92 5.09 10.47
C VAL A 41 4.45 5.11 10.06
N LEU A 42 3.66 5.88 10.79
CA LEU A 42 2.27 6.12 10.40
C LEU A 42 2.24 6.85 9.05
N ASP A 43 1.44 6.32 8.12
CA ASP A 43 1.15 7.01 6.86
C ASP A 43 0.30 8.27 7.15
N GLU A 44 0.81 9.43 6.76
CA GLU A 44 0.14 10.73 6.91
C GLU A 44 -0.29 11.33 5.55
N PHE A 45 -0.13 10.60 4.44
CA PHE A 45 -0.41 11.11 3.09
C PHE A 45 -1.90 11.14 2.75
N ASP A 46 -2.71 10.25 3.34
CA ASP A 46 -4.17 10.27 3.25
C ASP A 46 -4.83 9.66 4.49
N VAL A 47 -6.12 9.92 4.69
CA VAL A 47 -6.89 9.44 5.85
C VAL A 47 -8.06 8.61 5.36
N GLY A 48 -8.00 7.30 5.60
CA GLY A 48 -9.10 6.38 5.36
C GLY A 48 -10.20 6.49 6.42
N THR A 49 -11.44 6.30 6.00
CA THR A 49 -12.63 6.27 6.86
C THR A 49 -13.18 4.85 7.06
N SER A 50 -12.74 3.87 6.25
CA SER A 50 -13.19 2.49 6.34
C SER A 50 -12.41 1.70 7.39
N VAL A 51 -13.02 1.51 8.55
CA VAL A 51 -12.44 0.68 9.63
C VAL A 51 -12.63 -0.81 9.44
N ASN A 52 -13.60 -1.23 8.61
CA ASN A 52 -13.78 -2.62 8.23
C ASN A 52 -13.03 -2.88 6.92
N TYR A 53 -12.09 -3.82 6.93
CA TYR A 53 -11.33 -4.19 5.74
C TYR A 53 -12.20 -4.63 4.57
N ALA A 54 -13.35 -5.28 4.82
CA ALA A 54 -14.29 -5.67 3.77
C ALA A 54 -14.83 -4.46 2.97
N ASN A 55 -14.90 -3.29 3.61
CA ASN A 55 -15.42 -2.06 3.02
C ASN A 55 -14.34 -1.17 2.39
N ARG A 56 -13.07 -1.59 2.36
CA ARG A 56 -11.96 -0.78 1.83
C ARG A 56 -12.19 -0.27 0.40
N TYR A 57 -12.94 -1.00 -0.42
CA TYR A 57 -13.24 -0.60 -1.80
C TYR A 57 -14.26 0.54 -1.90
N SER A 58 -14.89 0.98 -0.82
CA SER A 58 -15.69 2.23 -0.79
C SER A 58 -14.90 3.44 -0.27
N ASP A 59 -13.63 3.24 0.11
CA ASP A 59 -12.78 4.28 0.69
C ASP A 59 -11.88 4.93 -0.36
N VAL A 60 -12.05 6.24 -0.56
CA VAL A 60 -11.25 7.00 -1.52
C VAL A 60 -9.76 7.05 -1.16
N ALA A 61 -9.41 7.03 0.13
CA ALA A 61 -8.01 6.98 0.55
C ALA A 61 -7.38 5.64 0.16
N TYR A 62 -8.13 4.54 0.29
CA TYR A 62 -7.66 3.22 -0.17
C TYR A 62 -7.39 3.21 -1.67
N TRP A 63 -8.31 3.78 -2.48
CA TRP A 63 -8.12 3.88 -3.94
C TRP A 63 -6.85 4.66 -4.29
N ARG A 64 -6.65 5.82 -3.63
CA ARG A 64 -5.49 6.67 -3.87
C ARG A 64 -4.19 5.97 -3.48
N ILE A 65 -4.12 5.39 -2.28
CA ILE A 65 -2.91 4.71 -1.80
C ILE A 65 -2.54 3.55 -2.73
N ARG A 66 -3.50 2.67 -3.06
CA ARG A 66 -3.25 1.55 -3.99
C ARG A 66 -2.92 2.01 -5.40
N GLY A 67 -3.58 3.07 -5.89
CA GLY A 67 -3.26 3.68 -7.17
C GLY A 67 -1.84 4.25 -7.21
N ARG A 68 -1.40 4.92 -6.13
CA ARG A 68 -0.06 5.49 -6.03
C ARG A 68 1.03 4.42 -5.91
N GLU A 69 0.78 3.39 -5.11
CA GLU A 69 1.65 2.21 -5.03
C GLU A 69 1.84 1.58 -6.41
N GLN A 70 0.75 1.36 -7.16
CA GLN A 70 0.87 0.79 -8.50
C GLN A 70 1.64 1.72 -9.47
N GLN A 71 1.38 3.03 -9.45
CA GLN A 71 2.15 3.97 -10.28
C GLN A 71 3.64 3.97 -9.95
N LEU A 72 4.00 3.85 -8.65
CA LEU A 72 5.39 3.77 -8.22
C LEU A 72 6.04 2.49 -8.71
N MET A 73 5.37 1.35 -8.52
CA MET A 73 5.85 0.06 -9.01
C MET A 73 6.07 0.10 -10.53
N ASP A 74 5.08 0.58 -11.29
CA ASP A 74 5.17 0.67 -12.75
C ASP A 74 6.31 1.61 -13.19
N SER A 75 6.53 2.73 -12.49
CA SER A 75 7.64 3.64 -12.78
C SER A 75 9.03 3.01 -12.59
N LEU A 76 9.11 1.94 -11.80
CA LEU A 76 10.34 1.18 -11.55
C LEU A 76 10.43 -0.09 -12.41
N GLY A 77 9.40 -0.40 -13.21
CA GLY A 77 9.37 -1.55 -14.12
C GLY A 77 8.25 -2.56 -13.86
N GLY A 78 7.43 -2.36 -12.83
CA GLY A 78 6.30 -3.22 -12.48
C GLY A 78 6.62 -4.28 -11.42
N ALA A 79 5.62 -5.10 -11.10
CA ALA A 79 5.75 -6.21 -10.15
C ALA A 79 6.58 -7.36 -10.73
N TRP A 80 6.92 -8.37 -9.92
CA TRP A 80 7.51 -9.60 -10.43
C TRP A 80 6.57 -10.31 -11.40
N SER A 81 5.25 -10.28 -11.14
CA SER A 81 4.25 -10.84 -12.05
C SER A 81 4.15 -10.12 -13.40
N ASP A 82 4.71 -8.91 -13.53
CA ASP A 82 4.81 -8.18 -14.79
C ASP A 82 6.15 -8.39 -15.50
N THR A 83 7.15 -8.92 -14.79
CA THR A 83 8.54 -8.91 -15.22
C THR A 83 9.22 -10.27 -15.04
N ARG A 84 10.53 -10.31 -15.29
CA ARG A 84 11.39 -11.46 -15.04
C ARG A 84 12.66 -10.97 -14.37
N GLU A 85 13.46 -11.89 -13.86
CA GLU A 85 14.76 -11.55 -13.27
C GLU A 85 15.67 -10.77 -14.25
N PRO A 86 16.45 -9.79 -13.75
CA PRO A 86 16.46 -9.31 -12.37
C PRO A 86 15.24 -8.41 -12.07
N TYR A 87 14.56 -8.68 -10.95
CA TYR A 87 13.42 -7.86 -10.51
C TYR A 87 13.87 -6.47 -10.08
N ARG A 88 13.00 -5.48 -10.31
CA ARG A 88 13.28 -4.05 -10.01
C ARG A 88 12.52 -3.50 -8.81
N THR A 89 11.48 -4.21 -8.37
CA THR A 89 10.73 -3.94 -7.14
C THR A 89 10.74 -5.21 -6.30
N GLU A 90 10.45 -5.15 -5.00
CA GLU A 90 10.30 -6.35 -4.15
C GLU A 90 8.88 -6.92 -4.16
N ASN A 91 7.94 -6.22 -4.80
CA ASN A 91 6.56 -6.67 -4.90
C ASN A 91 6.40 -7.83 -5.89
N ALA A 92 6.11 -9.02 -5.37
CA ALA A 92 5.78 -10.18 -6.18
C ALA A 92 4.51 -9.97 -7.04
N GLN A 93 3.54 -9.23 -6.50
CA GLN A 93 2.25 -8.96 -7.12
C GLN A 93 2.00 -7.47 -7.26
N ARG A 94 1.18 -7.11 -8.25
CA ARG A 94 0.70 -5.74 -8.48
C ARG A 94 -0.07 -5.20 -7.28
N GLY A 95 0.12 -3.91 -6.99
CA GLY A 95 -0.72 -3.14 -6.08
C GLY A 95 -2.20 -3.15 -6.52
N VAL A 96 -2.42 -3.11 -7.83
CA VAL A 96 -3.72 -3.20 -8.50
C VAL A 96 -3.60 -4.10 -9.73
N ALA A 97 -4.33 -5.23 -9.74
CA ALA A 97 -4.34 -6.17 -10.85
C ALA A 97 -4.75 -5.49 -12.17
N LYS A 98 -4.23 -5.97 -13.30
CA LYS A 98 -4.49 -5.36 -14.62
C LYS A 98 -5.95 -5.40 -14.99
N ASP A 99 -6.61 -6.52 -14.70
CA ASP A 99 -8.02 -6.80 -14.96
C ASP A 99 -8.96 -6.30 -13.85
N ASN A 100 -8.45 -5.55 -12.87
CA ASN A 100 -9.30 -5.00 -11.83
C ASN A 100 -10.25 -3.96 -12.45
N PRO A 101 -11.58 -4.15 -12.36
CA PRO A 101 -12.55 -3.25 -12.99
C PRO A 101 -12.52 -1.82 -12.39
N LEU A 102 -11.97 -1.67 -11.18
CA LEU A 102 -11.77 -0.39 -10.51
C LEU A 102 -10.35 0.16 -10.70
N GLY A 103 -9.49 -0.51 -11.48
CA GLY A 103 -8.08 -0.14 -11.60
C GLY A 103 -7.87 1.27 -12.14
N ARG A 104 -8.65 1.65 -13.16
CA ARG A 104 -8.61 3.02 -13.70
C ARG A 104 -9.07 4.06 -12.67
N LEU A 105 -10.10 3.74 -11.88
CA LEU A 105 -10.58 4.60 -10.80
C LEU A 105 -9.47 4.86 -9.76
N PHE A 106 -8.73 3.82 -9.39
CA PHE A 106 -7.66 3.94 -8.39
C PHE A 106 -6.51 4.80 -8.92
N HIS A 107 -6.12 4.56 -10.17
CA HIS A 107 -5.12 5.37 -10.86
C HIS A 107 -5.52 6.84 -10.92
N ASP A 108 -6.73 7.14 -11.39
CA ASP A 108 -7.20 8.52 -11.56
C ASP A 108 -7.35 9.21 -10.20
N ALA A 109 -7.79 8.51 -9.16
CA ALA A 109 -7.88 9.04 -7.80
C ALA A 109 -6.50 9.46 -7.26
N ALA A 110 -5.48 8.61 -7.43
CA ALA A 110 -4.10 8.90 -7.03
C ALA A 110 -3.52 10.08 -7.82
N SER A 111 -3.64 10.05 -9.15
CA SER A 111 -3.17 11.11 -10.05
C SER A 111 -3.82 12.46 -9.71
N LYS A 112 -5.11 12.47 -9.36
CA LYS A 112 -5.82 13.69 -8.96
C LYS A 112 -5.29 14.27 -7.64
N LYS A 113 -4.89 13.42 -6.70
CA LYS A 113 -4.43 13.85 -5.36
C LYS A 113 -2.96 14.29 -5.35
N TRP A 114 -2.07 13.55 -6.02
CA TRP A 114 -0.60 13.74 -5.93
C TRP A 114 0.08 13.98 -7.28
N GLY A 115 -0.69 14.14 -8.35
CA GLY A 115 -0.16 14.19 -9.72
C GLY A 115 0.18 12.80 -10.27
N PRO A 116 0.17 12.64 -11.60
CA PRO A 116 0.53 11.38 -12.23
C PRO A 116 2.03 11.10 -12.05
N LEU A 117 2.38 9.91 -11.56
CA LEU A 117 3.77 9.45 -11.49
C LEU A 117 4.16 8.57 -12.69
N HIS A 118 3.21 7.78 -13.20
CA HIS A 118 3.38 6.89 -14.34
C HIS A 118 2.03 6.73 -15.06
N PRO A 119 1.98 6.48 -16.38
CA PRO A 119 0.73 6.17 -17.10
C PRO A 119 -0.01 4.94 -16.54
N TYR A 120 -1.32 4.85 -16.80
CA TYR A 120 -2.13 3.67 -16.46
C TYR A 120 -1.71 2.46 -17.30
N THR A 121 -1.62 1.30 -16.65
CA THR A 121 -1.07 0.04 -17.22
C THR A 121 -2.02 -1.16 -17.05
N GLY A 122 -3.28 -0.93 -16.68
CA GLY A 122 -4.30 -2.00 -16.64
C GLY A 122 -4.90 -2.31 -18.01
N ASP A 123 -5.62 -3.42 -18.08
CA ASP A 123 -6.21 -3.99 -19.30
C ASP A 123 -7.70 -3.61 -19.46
#